data_AF-A0A942EGA1-F1
#
_entry.id   AF-A0A942EGA1-F1
#
_cell.length_a   1.000
_cell.length_b   1.000
_cell.length_c   1.000
_cell.angle_alpha   90.00
_cell.angle_beta   90.00
_cell.angle_gamma   90.00
#
_symmetry.space_group_name_H-M   'P 1'
#
loop_
_entity.id
_entity.type
_entity.pdbx_description
1 polymer ?
#
loop_
_entity_poly.entity_id
_entity_poly.type
_entity_poly.pdbx_seq_one_letter_code
_entity_poly.pdbx_strand_id
1 'polypeptide(L)' 'MFHKRCAHCNGLSFSASSQGMWLCPYCGEDITETAAVLGQPLCMTAKREDKQGE' A
#
# COMPACT_ATOMS: atom_id res chain seq x y z
N MET A 1 1.63 -1.11 -5.90
CA MET A 1 0.85 0.06 -5.42
C MET A 1 1.05 0.14 -3.92
N PHE A 2 1.33 1.29 -3.34
CA PHE A 2 1.40 1.47 -1.89
C PHE A 2 0.16 2.20 -1.39
N HIS A 3 -0.21 1.95 -0.15
CA HIS A 3 -1.23 2.73 0.53
C HIS A 3 -0.86 3.04 1.97
N LYS A 4 -1.37 4.15 2.50
CA LYS A 4 -1.29 4.55 3.90
C LYS A 4 -2.69 4.83 4.42
N ARG A 5 -2.94 4.48 5.68
CA ARG A 5 -4.19 4.80 6.37
C ARG A 5 -3.96 6.05 7.22
N CYS A 6 -4.74 7.10 6.99
CA CYS A 6 -4.70 8.29 7.83
C CYS A 6 -5.30 8.01 9.20
N ALA A 7 -4.59 8.35 10.29
CA ALA A 7 -5.09 8.17 11.65
C ALA A 7 -6.19 9.19 12.03
N HIS A 8 -6.27 10.32 11.32
CA HIS A 8 -7.23 11.39 11.61
C HIS A 8 -8.61 11.11 10.99
N CYS A 9 -8.65 10.83 9.69
CA CYS A 9 -9.91 10.62 8.95
C CYS A 9 -10.18 9.16 8.58
N ASN A 10 -9.27 8.23 8.92
CA ASN A 10 -9.32 6.82 8.49
C ASN A 10 -9.31 6.60 6.97
N GLY A 11 -9.06 7.64 6.17
CA GLY A 11 -8.95 7.54 4.71
C GLY A 11 -7.72 6.77 4.24
N LEU A 12 -7.86 6.02 3.14
CA LEU A 12 -6.75 5.32 2.49
C LEU A 12 -6.15 6.19 1.38
N SER A 13 -4.93 6.67 1.59
CA SER A 13 -4.13 7.29 0.52
C SER A 13 -3.41 6.22 -0.27
N PHE A 14 -3.43 6.32 -1.59
CA PHE A 14 -2.67 5.42 -2.47
C PHE A 14 -1.59 6.20 -3.21
N SER A 15 -0.41 5.60 -3.34
CA SER A 15 0.70 6.20 -4.09
C SER A 15 1.56 5.13 -4.78
N ALA A 16 2.34 5.58 -5.76
CA ALA A 16 3.27 4.73 -6.49
C ALA A 16 4.56 4.44 -5.69
N SER A 17 4.88 5.25 -4.67
CA SER A 17 6.13 5.19 -3.92
C SER A 17 5.88 5.22 -2.41
N SER A 18 6.55 4.37 -1.63
CA SER A 18 6.47 4.35 -0.16
C SER A 18 7.22 5.49 0.54
N GLN A 19 8.13 6.15 -0.17
CA GLN A 19 9.01 7.19 0.34
C GLN A 19 8.57 8.58 -0.14
N GLY A 20 8.96 9.61 0.63
CA GLY A 20 8.62 11.01 0.37
C GLY A 20 7.53 11.54 1.30
N MET A 21 7.23 12.83 1.16
CA MET A 21 6.15 13.48 1.90
C MET A 21 4.80 12.92 1.45
N TRP A 22 3.98 12.50 2.41
CA TRP A 22 2.62 12.04 2.18
C TRP A 22 1.65 12.89 2.98
N LEU A 23 0.80 13.60 2.26
CA LEU A 23 -0.34 14.30 2.83
C LEU A 23 -1.60 13.50 2.54
N CYS A 24 -2.49 13.43 3.52
CA CYS A 24 -3.80 12.83 3.32
C CYS A 24 -4.63 13.72 2.37
N PRO A 25 -5.13 13.21 1.22
CA PRO A 25 -5.91 14.00 0.28
C PRO A 25 -7.32 14.31 0.80
N TYR A 26 -7.74 13.66 1.88
CA TYR A 26 -9.06 13.84 2.48
C TYR A 26 -9.09 14.94 3.54
N CYS A 27 -8.08 14.98 4.41
CA CYS A 27 -8.04 15.93 5.53
C CYS A 27 -6.82 16.84 5.55
N GLY A 28 -5.84 16.65 4.65
CA GLY A 28 -4.62 17.44 4.59
C GLY A 28 -3.56 17.10 5.64
N GLU A 29 -3.81 16.10 6.49
CA GLU A 29 -2.88 15.71 7.57
C GLU A 29 -1.61 15.07 7.00
N ASP A 30 -0.46 15.37 7.62
CA ASP A 30 0.78 14.67 7.30
C ASP A 30 0.72 13.22 7.80
N ILE A 31 0.84 12.29 6.86
CA ILE A 31 0.90 10.86 7.10
C ILE A 31 2.23 10.29 6.60
N THR A 32 3.26 11.16 6.49
CA THR A 32 4.60 10.79 6.04
C THR A 32 5.18 9.73 6.97
N GLU A 33 5.04 9.92 8.27
CA GLU A 33 5.52 8.98 9.30
C GLU A 33 4.68 7.70 9.41
N THR A 34 3.50 7.64 8.78
CA THR A 34 2.67 6.43 8.81
C THR A 34 3.28 5.32 7.94
N ALA A 35 3.27 4.07 8.40
CA ALA A 35 3.81 2.96 7.61
C ALA A 35 3.06 2.79 6.27
N ALA A 36 3.82 2.80 5.16
CA ALA A 36 3.28 2.48 3.84
C ALA A 36 3.13 0.97 3.67
N VAL A 37 1.92 0.51 3.41
CA VAL A 37 1.64 -0.90 3.15
C VAL A 37 1.66 -1.12 1.64
N LEU A 38 2.39 -2.13 1.18
CA LEU A 38 2.26 -2.61 -0.19
C LEU A 38 0.84 -3.13 -0.38
N GLY A 39 0.06 -2.44 -1.23
CA GLY A 39 -1.16 -2.98 -1.80
C GLY A 39 -0.78 -4.19 -2.64
N GLN A 40 -0.92 -5.37 -2.04
CA GLN A 40 -0.69 -6.63 -2.72
C GLN A 40 -1.61 -6.68 -3.94
N PRO A 41 -1.07 -6.97 -5.14
CA PRO A 41 -1.94 -7.18 -6.28
C PRO A 41 -2.75 -8.45 -6.05
N LEU A 42 -4.08 -8.33 -6.04
CA LEU A 42 -5.03 -9.44 -6.03
C LEU A 42 -4.85 -10.41 -7.23
N CYS A 43 -3.97 -10.10 -8.20
CA CYS A 43 -3.66 -11.00 -9.31
C CYS A 43 -2.60 -12.08 -8.98
N MET A 44 -2.02 -12.08 -7.78
CA MET A 44 -0.97 -13.05 -7.39
C MET A 44 -1.45 -14.14 -6.42
N THR A 45 -2.75 -14.38 -6.28
CA THR A 45 -3.28 -15.65 -5.71
C THR A 45 -3.25 -16.81 -6.72
N ALA A 46 -2.44 -16.72 -7.77
CA ALA A 46 -2.02 -17.91 -8.49
C ALA A 46 -0.97 -18.66 -7.65
N LYS A 47 -1.42 -19.66 -6.89
CA LYS A 47 -0.56 -20.74 -6.39
C LYS A 47 0.41 -21.18 -7.49
N ARG A 48 1.69 -20.85 -7.36
CA ARG A 48 2.76 -21.58 -8.05
C ARG A 48 3.21 -22.68 -7.13
N GLU A 49 2.60 -23.86 -7.28
CA GLU A 49 3.28 -25.12 -6.97
C GLU A 49 3.87 -25.61 -8.29
N ASP A 50 5.02 -25.01 -8.64
CA ASP A 50 5.92 -25.56 -9.65
C ASP A 50 6.66 -26.73 -9.00
N LYS A 51 6.34 -27.96 -9.43
CA LYS A 51 7.22 -29.11 -9.22
C LYS A 51 7.36 -29.84 -10.55
N GLN A 52 8.37 -29.41 -11.29
CA GLN A 52 8.93 -30.10 -12.45
C GLN A 52 9.73 -31.35 -12.01
N GLY A 53 9.62 -32.44 -12.78
CA GLY A 53 10.37 -33.70 -12.63
C GLY A 53 9.46 -34.87 -12.19
N GLU A 54 9.40 -36.02 -12.85
CA GLU A 54 10.26 -36.66 -13.88
C GLU A 54 9.37 -37.65 -14.67
#